data_AF-A0A2E8KQC7-F1
#
_entry.id   AF-A0A2E8KQC7-F1
#
_cell.length_a   1.000
_cell.length_b   1.000
_cell.length_c   1.000
_cell.angle_alpha   90.00
_cell.angle_beta   90.00
_cell.angle_gamma   90.00
#
_symmetry.space_group_name_H-M   'P 1'
#
loop_
_entity.id
_entity.type
_entity.pdbx_description
1 polymer ?
#
loop_
_entity_poly.entity_id
_entity_poly.type
_entity_poly.pdbx_seq_one_letter_code
_entity_poly.pdbx_strand_id
1 'polypeptide(L)' 'TLEERTRIFNEAADNGYHLFLEHDASNEICTLQQTEKGPRLDRTLSLNDM' A
#
# COMPACT_ATOMS: atom_id res chain seq x y z
N THR A 1 14.51 -8.26 1.30
CA THR A 1 14.22 -9.50 2.06
C THR A 1 12.77 -9.48 2.52
N LEU A 2 12.23 -10.59 3.02
CA LEU A 2 10.83 -10.64 3.50
C LEU A 2 10.59 -9.67 4.68
N GLU A 3 11.61 -9.47 5.51
CA GLU A 3 11.61 -8.52 6.63
C GLU A 3 11.49 -7.07 6.16
N GLU A 4 12.29 -6.65 5.17
CA GLU A 4 12.21 -5.30 4.60
C GLU A 4 10.81 -5.00 4.05
N ARG A 5 10.23 -5.97 3.35
CA ARG A 5 8.88 -5.81 2.78
C ARG A 5 7.83 -5.63 3.88
N THR A 6 7.98 -6.37 4.98
CA THR A 6 7.10 -6.24 6.15
C THR A 6 7.26 -4.87 6.81
N ARG A 7 8.48 -4.38 6.96
CA ARG A 7 8.77 -3.07 7.55
C ARG A 7 8.19 -1.93 6.72
N ILE A 8 8.42 -1.95 5.40
CA ILE A 8 7.87 -0.96 4.46
C ILE A 8 6.33 -0.95 4.51
N PHE A 9 5.69 -2.11 4.51
CA PHE A 9 4.23 -2.18 4.52
C PHE A 9 3.63 -1.73 5.85
N ASN A 10 4.32 -1.99 6.96
CA ASN A 10 3.89 -1.49 8.26
C ASN A 10 4.03 0.03 8.35
N GLU A 11 5.16 0.57 7.92
CA GLU A 11 5.41 2.01 7.90
C GLU A 11 4.43 2.74 6.98
N ALA A 12 4.15 2.17 5.80
CA ALA A 12 3.15 2.70 4.88
C ALA A 12 1.74 2.70 5.48
N ALA A 13 1.37 1.64 6.21
CA ALA A 13 0.07 1.57 6.86
C ALA A 13 -0.05 2.50 8.08
N ASP A 14 1.06 2.76 8.79
CA ASP A 14 1.09 3.63 9.97
C ASP A 14 1.08 5.12 9.58
N ASN A 15 1.82 5.47 8.52
CA ASN A 15 1.96 6.86 8.05
C ASN A 15 0.96 7.23 6.93
N GLY A 16 0.13 6.29 6.48
CA GLY A 16 -0.83 6.52 5.40
C GLY A 16 -0.16 6.78 4.04
N TYR A 17 0.96 6.10 3.76
CA TYR A 17 1.64 6.24 2.48
C TYR A 17 0.85 5.63 1.33
N HIS A 18 1.02 6.26 0.17
CA HIS A 18 0.50 5.79 -1.11
C HIS A 18 1.61 5.00 -1.82
N LEU A 19 1.40 3.70 -1.99
CA LEU A 19 2.31 2.80 -2.67
C LEU A 19 1.96 2.76 -4.16
N PHE A 20 2.96 2.98 -5.02
CA PHE A 20 2.78 2.89 -6.47
C PHE A 20 3.00 1.45 -6.96
N LEU A 21 2.06 0.94 -7.76
CA LEU A 21 2.05 -0.39 -8.34
C LEU A 21 2.25 -0.29 -9.86
N GLU A 22 3.51 -0.32 -10.30
CA GLU A 22 3.91 -0.14 -11.72
C GLU A 22 3.25 -1.13 -12.70
N HIS A 23 2.82 -2.32 -12.23
CA HIS A 23 2.29 -3.38 -13.08
C HIS A 23 0.75 -3.41 -13.20
N ASP A 24 0.03 -2.62 -12.41
CA ASP A 24 -1.44 -2.62 -12.40
C ASP A 24 -1.98 -1.30 -12.97
N ALA A 25 -2.30 -1.29 -14.26
CA ALA A 25 -2.73 -0.08 -14.98
C ALA A 25 -4.09 0.48 -14.54
N SER A 26 -4.82 -0.24 -13.68
CA SER A 26 -6.11 0.19 -13.13
C SER A 26 -5.99 0.64 -11.67
N ASN A 27 -5.08 0.05 -10.89
CA ASN A 27 -4.85 0.35 -9.49
C ASN A 27 -3.40 0.77 -9.27
N GLU A 28 -3.00 1.83 -9.95
CA GLU A 28 -1.62 2.32 -9.97
C GLU A 28 -1.14 2.77 -8.59
N ILE A 29 -2.06 3.13 -7.69
CA ILE A 29 -1.76 3.54 -6.33
C ILE A 29 -2.59 2.70 -5.35
N CYS A 30 -2.00 2.32 -4.20
CA CYS A 30 -2.75 1.75 -3.09
C CYS A 30 -2.31 2.28 -1.73
N THR A 31 -3.23 2.23 -0.77
CA THR A 31 -2.96 2.51 0.65
C THR A 31 -3.10 1.23 1.46
N LEU A 32 -2.38 1.17 2.57
CA LEU A 32 -2.47 0.06 3.51
C LEU A 32 -3.08 0.55 4.84
N GLN A 33 -3.78 -0.33 5.53
CA GLN A 33 -4.27 -0.12 6.89
C GLN A 33 -3.72 -1.18 7.83
N GLN A 34 -3.48 -0.78 9.08
CA GLN A 34 -3.08 -1.71 10.14
C GLN A 34 -4.26 -2.58 10.57
N THR A 35 -4.02 -3.89 10.70
CA THR A 35 -5.00 -4.85 11.23
C THR A 35 -4.33 -5.74 12.26
N GLU A 36 -5.12 -6.49 13.03
CA GLU A 36 -4.60 -7.46 14.02
C GLU A 36 -3.66 -8.52 13.42
N LYS A 37 -3.72 -8.74 12.10
CA LYS A 37 -2.87 -9.70 11.37
C LYS A 37 -1.81 -9.01 10.51
N GLY A 38 -1.53 -7.73 10.77
CA GLY A 38 -0.59 -6.88 10.04
C GLY A 38 -1.25 -6.03 8.94
N PRO A 39 -0.45 -5.34 8.13
CA PRO A 39 -0.97 -4.41 7.12
C PRO A 39 -1.77 -5.15 6.04
N ARG A 40 -2.90 -4.56 5.67
CA ARG A 40 -3.81 -5.03 4.61
C ARG A 40 -4.16 -3.88 3.66
N LEU A 41 -4.51 -4.25 2.43
CA LEU A 41 -5.00 -3.28 1.44
C LEU A 41 -6.22 -2.53 2.01
N ASP A 42 -6.16 -1.21 1.98
CA ASP A 42 -7.27 -0.34 2.38
C ASP A 42 -8.02 0.15 1.14
N ARG A 43 -7.33 0.93 0.29
CA ARG A 43 -7.90 1.50 -0.93
C ARG A 43 -6.93 1.37 -2.08
N THR A 44 -7.49 1.34 -3.28
CA THR A 44 -6.77 1.52 -4.52
C THR A 44 -7.25 2.80 -5.20
N LEU A 45 -6.33 3.47 -5.87
CA LEU A 45 -6.51 4.72 -6.57
C LEU A 45 -5.88 4.55 -7.95
N SER A 46 -6.53 5.10 -8.97
CA SER A 46 -5.94 5.22 -10.30
C SER A 46 -5.28 6.59 -10.40
N LEU A 47 -4.18 6.73 -11.14
CA LEU A 47 -3.58 8.05 -11.39
C LEU A 47 -4.55 8.98 -12.13
N ASN A 48 -5.48 8.40 -12.88
CA ASN A 48 -6.52 9.15 -13.58
C ASN A 48 -7.62 9.72 -12.66
N ASP A 49 -7.65 9.33 -11.38
CA ASP A 49 -8.58 9.81 -10.35
C ASP A 49 -7.98 10.93 -9.47
N MET A 50 -6.69 11.26 -9.66
CA MET A 50 -5.98 12.39 -9.05
C MET A 50 -6.02 13.64 -9.93
#